data_AF-A0A4Q2UZY7-F1
#
_entry.id   AF-A0A4Q2UZY7-F1
#
_cell.length_a   1.000
_cell.length_b   1.000
_cell.length_c   1.000
_cell.angle_alpha   90.00
_cell.angle_beta   90.00
_cell.angle_gamma   90.00
#
_symmetry.space_group_name_H-M   'P 1'
#
loop_
_entity.id
_entity.type
_entity.pdbx_description
1 polymer ?
#
loop_
_entity_poly.entity_id
_entity_poly.type
_entity_poly.pdbx_seq_one_letter_code
_entity_poly.pdbx_strand_id
1 'polypeptide(L)'
;MDLIAVELAPVGTEIKLIGNDSGESESILSGYISRVDRNAPIYSQYTDFNTCYYQANASASSGSSGSPVFNVDGLAIGLQAGGISNASTDYFLPLDALQRVLKQIQNGGEVKRGDIQTVFKHKPFLGCQHLRLSDKWESLLRKTFPNLKGLIVAEKVLPEGPSDGKLEAGDILIKINGKLVD
;
A
#
# COMPACT_ATOMS: atom_id res chain seq x y z
N MET A 1 -11.58 -4.64 -17.25
CA MET A 1 -10.19 -4.17 -17.40
C MET A 1 -9.77 -3.77 -16.00
N ASP A 2 -9.12 -4.68 -15.29
CA ASP A 2 -8.70 -4.47 -13.91
C ASP A 2 -7.46 -3.56 -13.93
N LEU A 3 -7.70 -2.26 -14.05
CA LEU A 3 -6.67 -1.24 -13.83
C LEU A 3 -6.25 -1.34 -12.36
N ILE A 4 -4.98 -1.67 -12.13
CA ILE A 4 -4.37 -1.60 -10.80
C ILE A 4 -4.35 -0.12 -10.44
N ALA A 5 -4.90 0.27 -9.29
CA ALA A 5 -5.03 1.67 -8.88
C ALA A 5 -3.69 2.44 -8.94
N VAL A 6 -2.55 1.74 -8.80
CA VAL A 6 -1.20 2.30 -8.90
C VAL A 6 -0.89 2.82 -10.32
N GLU A 7 -1.40 2.18 -11.37
CA GLU A 7 -1.20 2.64 -12.76
C GLU A 7 -1.93 3.96 -13.05
N LEU A 8 -3.02 4.23 -12.33
CA LEU A 8 -3.82 5.44 -12.48
C LEU A 8 -3.31 6.61 -11.62
N ALA A 9 -2.38 6.35 -10.70
CA ALA A 9 -1.88 7.33 -9.74
C ALA A 9 -0.34 7.31 -9.59
N PRO A 10 0.47 7.33 -10.66
CA PRO A 10 1.92 7.42 -10.52
C PRO A 10 2.34 8.69 -9.76
N VAL A 11 3.55 8.67 -9.20
CA VAL A 11 4.11 9.85 -8.52
C VAL A 11 4.16 11.03 -9.49
N GLY A 12 3.70 12.19 -9.02
CA GLY A 12 3.55 13.41 -9.82
C GLY A 12 2.17 13.59 -10.45
N THR A 13 1.25 12.62 -10.30
CA THR A 13 -0.13 12.76 -10.79
C THR A 13 -0.84 13.88 -10.04
N GLU A 14 -1.40 14.84 -10.78
CA GLU A 14 -2.30 15.85 -10.22
C GLU A 14 -3.64 15.19 -9.86
N ILE A 15 -4.16 15.57 -8.70
CA ILE A 15 -5.35 14.99 -8.13
C ILE A 15 -6.33 16.06 -7.66
N LYS A 16 -7.61 15.68 -7.64
CA LYS A 16 -8.69 16.47 -7.07
C LYS A 16 -9.44 15.66 -6.02
N LEU A 17 -9.49 16.18 -4.80
CA LEU A 17 -10.35 15.69 -3.74
C LEU A 17 -11.67 16.46 -3.80
N ILE A 18 -12.77 15.74 -3.87
CA ILE A 18 -14.11 16.34 -3.89
C ILE A 18 -14.90 15.80 -2.72
N GLY A 19 -15.32 16.68 -1.81
CA GLY A 19 -16.08 16.24 -0.65
C GLY A 19 -16.39 17.35 0.34
N ASN A 20 -16.61 16.96 1.59
CA ASN A 20 -16.87 17.88 2.67
C ASN A 20 -15.55 18.22 3.37
N ASP A 21 -15.12 19.48 3.33
CA ASP A 21 -13.92 19.93 4.04
C ASP A 21 -14.34 20.95 5.10
N SER A 22 -14.11 20.63 6.37
CA SER A 22 -14.51 21.47 7.52
C SER A 22 -15.99 21.86 7.59
N GLY A 23 -16.91 21.09 6.99
CA GLY A 23 -18.35 21.36 6.99
C GLY A 23 -18.86 22.07 5.73
N GLU A 24 -17.94 22.53 4.86
CA GLU A 24 -18.28 23.09 3.55
C GLU A 24 -18.51 21.96 2.56
N SER A 25 -19.76 21.80 2.13
CA SER A 25 -20.16 20.80 1.13
C SER A 25 -19.60 21.18 -0.25
N GLU A 26 -19.17 20.20 -1.04
CA GLU A 26 -18.62 20.38 -2.40
C GLU A 26 -17.29 21.14 -2.48
N SER A 27 -16.47 21.09 -1.44
CA SER A 27 -15.10 21.57 -1.50
C SER A 27 -14.26 20.77 -2.52
N ILE A 28 -13.47 21.49 -3.32
CA ILE A 28 -12.53 20.90 -4.28
C ILE A 28 -11.12 21.28 -3.85
N LEU A 29 -10.34 20.30 -3.39
CA LEU A 29 -8.93 20.48 -3.07
C LEU A 29 -8.08 19.84 -4.17
N SER A 30 -7.00 20.50 -4.56
CA SER A 30 -6.05 19.99 -5.55
C SER A 30 -4.70 19.69 -4.92
N GLY A 31 -4.00 18.69 -5.44
CA GLY A 31 -2.70 18.26 -4.93
C GLY A 31 -1.98 17.36 -5.91
N TYR A 32 -0.83 16.81 -5.49
CA TYR A 32 -0.05 15.88 -6.30
C TYR A 32 0.31 14.62 -5.51
N ILE A 33 0.26 13.46 -6.17
CA ILE A 33 0.77 12.22 -5.58
C ILE A 33 2.27 12.34 -5.39
N SER A 34 2.71 12.25 -4.14
CA SER A 34 4.13 12.28 -3.75
C SER A 34 4.71 10.86 -3.57
N ARG A 35 3.87 9.87 -3.26
CA ARG A 35 4.29 8.48 -3.04
C ARG A 35 3.10 7.51 -3.21
N VAL A 36 3.36 6.28 -3.67
CA VAL A 36 2.33 5.26 -3.91
C VAL A 36 2.49 3.98 -3.07
N ASP A 37 3.66 3.79 -2.47
CA ASP A 37 4.11 2.58 -1.76
C ASP A 37 4.30 2.84 -0.26
N ARG A 38 3.48 3.72 0.32
CA ARG A 38 3.64 4.10 1.73
C ARG A 38 2.98 3.06 2.63
N ASN A 39 3.68 2.65 3.69
CA ASN A 39 3.03 1.94 4.79
C ASN A 39 1.97 2.82 5.46
N ALA A 40 1.01 2.18 6.12
CA ALA A 40 -0.05 2.88 6.83
C ALA A 40 0.52 3.93 7.83
N PRO A 41 -0.12 5.09 7.94
CA PRO A 41 0.28 6.12 8.88
C PRO A 41 0.09 5.66 10.33
N ILE A 42 1.13 5.82 11.16
CA ILE A 42 1.10 5.45 12.57
C ILE A 42 0.34 6.51 13.36
N TYR A 43 -0.84 6.16 13.84
CA TYR A 43 -1.64 6.95 14.77
C TYR A 43 -1.47 6.44 16.20
N SER A 44 -1.80 7.28 17.20
CA SER A 44 -1.70 6.93 18.63
C SER A 44 -2.67 5.84 19.09
N GLN A 45 -3.62 5.45 18.25
CA GLN A 45 -4.64 4.44 18.52
C GLN A 45 -4.47 3.25 17.57
N TYR A 46 -5.45 3.03 16.69
CA TYR A 46 -5.43 2.01 15.65
C TYR A 46 -4.77 2.57 14.39
N THR A 47 -3.90 1.75 13.80
CA THR A 47 -3.27 1.99 12.51
C THR A 47 -3.58 0.77 11.64
N ASP A 48 -3.99 0.95 10.39
CA ASP A 48 -4.06 -0.19 9.46
C ASP A 48 -2.68 -0.82 9.35
N PHE A 49 -2.58 -2.12 9.15
CA PHE A 49 -1.29 -2.83 9.13
C PHE A 49 -1.11 -3.75 7.93
N ASN A 50 -2.05 -3.75 6.97
CA ASN A 50 -2.03 -4.65 5.81
C ASN A 50 -2.44 -3.97 4.49
N THR A 51 -2.30 -2.66 4.38
CA THR A 51 -2.60 -1.91 3.15
C THR A 51 -1.59 -0.79 2.92
N CYS A 52 -1.19 -0.65 1.66
CA CYS A 52 -0.38 0.47 1.21
C CYS A 52 -1.26 1.69 0.99
N TYR A 53 -0.73 2.87 1.29
CA TYR A 53 -1.40 4.14 1.12
C TYR A 53 -0.69 4.97 0.07
N TYR A 54 -1.47 5.76 -0.66
CA TYR A 54 -0.93 6.87 -1.43
C TYR A 54 -0.71 8.05 -0.50
N GLN A 55 0.33 8.81 -0.79
CA GLN A 55 0.63 10.05 -0.09
C GLN A 55 0.59 11.20 -1.08
N ALA A 56 -0.07 12.29 -0.73
CA ALA A 56 -0.05 13.51 -1.53
C ALA A 56 0.13 14.76 -0.68
N ASN A 57 0.59 15.81 -1.34
CA ASN A 57 0.47 17.16 -0.82
C ASN A 57 -0.89 17.72 -1.21
N ALA A 58 -1.90 17.42 -0.40
CA ALA A 58 -3.13 18.17 -0.39
C ALA A 58 -3.24 18.84 1.00
N SER A 59 -4.05 19.88 1.08
CA SER A 59 -4.33 20.58 2.35
C SER A 59 -5.69 20.14 2.88
N ALA A 60 -6.00 18.84 2.84
CA ALA A 60 -7.28 18.37 3.32
C ALA A 60 -7.36 18.50 4.84
N SER A 61 -8.52 18.93 5.31
CA SER A 61 -8.78 19.19 6.72
C SER A 61 -9.76 18.16 7.29
N SER A 62 -10.14 18.36 8.56
CA SER A 62 -11.15 17.55 9.22
C SER A 62 -12.48 17.57 8.45
N GLY A 63 -13.11 16.41 8.26
CA GLY A 63 -14.35 16.28 7.49
C GLY A 63 -14.15 15.63 6.12
N SER A 64 -12.95 15.75 5.55
CA SER A 64 -12.61 15.22 4.22
C SER A 64 -12.48 13.69 4.16
N SER A 65 -12.49 13.01 5.31
CA SER A 65 -12.37 11.55 5.41
C SER A 65 -13.51 10.84 4.65
N GLY A 66 -13.15 9.84 3.84
CA GLY A 66 -14.05 9.11 2.95
C GLY A 66 -14.30 9.78 1.61
N SER A 67 -13.81 11.01 1.38
CA SER A 67 -14.01 11.72 0.12
C SER A 67 -13.26 11.03 -1.03
N PRO A 68 -13.87 10.93 -2.22
CA PRO A 68 -13.21 10.38 -3.40
C PRO A 68 -12.11 11.30 -3.91
N VAL A 69 -11.03 10.68 -4.36
CA VAL A 69 -9.89 11.32 -5.01
C VAL A 69 -9.90 10.95 -6.49
N PHE A 70 -9.82 11.95 -7.36
CA PHE A 70 -9.82 11.79 -8.82
C PHE A 70 -8.48 12.22 -9.41
N ASN A 71 -8.06 11.58 -10.50
CA ASN A 71 -7.01 12.11 -11.35
C ASN A 71 -7.55 13.16 -12.34
N VAL A 72 -6.67 13.74 -13.15
CA VAL A 72 -7.02 14.77 -14.15
C VAL A 72 -8.03 14.31 -15.21
N ASP A 73 -8.10 13.00 -15.46
CA ASP A 73 -9.04 12.38 -16.41
C ASP A 73 -10.43 12.13 -15.79
N GLY A 74 -10.62 12.48 -14.52
CA GLY A 74 -11.86 12.24 -13.77
C GLY A 74 -12.04 10.79 -13.33
N LEU A 75 -10.98 9.98 -13.35
CA LEU A 75 -11.00 8.61 -12.83
C LEU A 75 -10.75 8.64 -11.33
N ALA A 76 -11.58 7.93 -10.56
CA ALA A 76 -11.34 7.75 -9.14
C ALA A 76 -10.11 6.86 -8.94
N ILE A 77 -9.20 7.30 -8.06
CA ILE A 77 -7.93 6.62 -7.78
C ILE A 77 -7.78 6.21 -6.31
N GLY A 78 -8.55 6.82 -5.40
CA GLY A 78 -8.51 6.46 -3.99
C GLY A 78 -9.57 7.16 -3.15
N LEU A 79 -9.56 6.87 -1.85
CA LEU A 79 -10.38 7.54 -0.84
C LEU A 79 -9.49 8.21 0.21
N GLN A 80 -9.85 9.43 0.61
CA GLN A 80 -9.19 10.11 1.72
C GLN A 80 -9.39 9.36 3.02
N ALA A 81 -8.29 9.02 3.68
CA ALA A 81 -8.29 8.19 4.88
C ALA A 81 -7.61 8.86 6.08
N GLY A 82 -6.86 9.93 5.84
CA GLY A 82 -6.29 10.75 6.90
C GLY A 82 -5.22 11.69 6.36
N GLY A 83 -4.60 12.45 7.27
CA GLY A 83 -3.53 13.35 6.93
C GLY A 83 -2.77 13.82 8.16
N ILE A 84 -1.67 14.53 7.93
CA ILE A 84 -0.91 15.25 8.96
C ILE A 84 -1.03 16.74 8.64
N SER A 85 -1.84 17.44 9.43
CA SER A 85 -2.15 18.87 9.25
C SER A 85 -0.90 19.75 9.23
N ASN A 86 0.10 19.43 10.06
CA ASN A 86 1.33 20.23 10.18
C ASN A 86 2.27 20.10 8.96
N ALA A 87 2.09 19.10 8.11
CA ALA A 87 2.97 18.79 6.98
C ALA A 87 2.28 18.90 5.61
N SER A 88 1.01 19.35 5.57
CA SER A 88 0.17 19.34 4.35
C SER A 88 0.30 18.02 3.59
N THR A 89 0.21 16.91 4.32
CA THR A 89 0.39 15.56 3.79
C THR A 89 -0.87 14.77 4.04
N ASP A 90 -1.50 14.33 2.96
CA ASP A 90 -2.70 13.52 2.97
C ASP A 90 -2.41 12.08 2.56
N TYR A 91 -3.23 11.17 3.09
CA TYR A 91 -3.12 9.74 2.90
C TYR A 91 -4.39 9.18 2.29
N PHE A 92 -4.25 8.55 1.13
CA PHE A 92 -5.36 7.95 0.40
C PHE A 92 -5.27 6.44 0.39
N LEU A 93 -6.41 5.79 0.57
CA LEU A 93 -6.58 4.35 0.38
C LEU A 93 -6.74 4.06 -1.12
N PRO A 94 -5.92 3.17 -1.71
CA PRO A 94 -6.10 2.70 -3.08
C PRO A 94 -7.44 2.00 -3.30
N LEU A 95 -8.03 2.15 -4.49
CA LEU A 95 -9.34 1.56 -4.78
C LEU A 95 -9.33 0.04 -4.90
N ASP A 96 -8.20 -0.60 -5.21
CA ASP A 96 -8.16 -2.06 -5.45
C ASP A 96 -8.69 -2.86 -4.25
N ALA A 97 -8.23 -2.50 -3.05
CA ALA A 97 -8.67 -3.12 -1.81
C ALA A 97 -10.15 -2.82 -1.54
N LEU A 98 -10.59 -1.58 -1.80
CA LEU A 98 -11.95 -1.12 -1.57
C LEU A 98 -12.95 -1.80 -2.52
N GLN A 99 -12.63 -1.92 -3.80
CA GLN A 99 -13.47 -2.59 -4.78
C GLN A 99 -13.69 -4.07 -4.44
N ARG A 100 -12.63 -4.75 -3.99
CA ARG A 100 -12.73 -6.14 -3.54
C ARG A 100 -13.67 -6.27 -2.34
N VAL A 101 -13.51 -5.40 -1.34
CA VAL A 101 -14.35 -5.39 -0.13
C VAL A 101 -15.80 -5.04 -0.46
N LEU A 102 -16.02 -4.01 -1.27
CA LEU A 102 -17.35 -3.57 -1.69
C LEU A 102 -18.12 -4.69 -2.38
N LYS A 103 -17.48 -5.42 -3.31
CA LYS A 103 -18.09 -6.58 -3.99
C LYS A 103 -18.53 -7.66 -3.00
N GLN A 104 -17.73 -7.95 -1.97
CA GLN A 104 -18.08 -8.95 -0.97
C GLN A 104 -19.29 -8.52 -0.12
N ILE A 105 -19.33 -7.26 0.31
CA ILE A 105 -20.43 -6.69 1.08
C ILE A 105 -21.72 -6.66 0.26
N GLN A 106 -21.66 -6.21 -1.00
CA GLN A 106 -22.82 -6.15 -1.90
C GLN A 106 -23.43 -7.54 -2.17
N ASN A 107 -22.60 -8.59 -2.16
CA ASN A 107 -23.05 -9.97 -2.30
C ASN A 107 -23.63 -10.55 -0.98
N GLY A 108 -23.79 -9.74 0.06
CA GLY A 108 -24.29 -10.17 1.37
C GLY A 108 -23.31 -11.06 2.16
N GLY A 109 -22.05 -11.10 1.74
CA GLY A 109 -21.01 -11.90 2.38
C GLY A 109 -20.28 -11.15 3.50
N GLU A 110 -19.59 -11.91 4.34
CA GLU A 110 -18.65 -11.38 5.31
C GLU A 110 -17.28 -11.11 4.66
N VAL A 111 -16.65 -9.99 5.02
CA VAL A 111 -15.33 -9.62 4.51
C VAL A 111 -14.25 -10.45 5.19
N LYS A 112 -13.87 -11.57 4.56
CA LYS A 112 -12.78 -12.42 5.05
C LYS A 112 -11.42 -11.76 4.82
N ARG A 113 -10.67 -11.56 5.90
CA ARG A 113 -9.29 -11.09 5.88
C ARG A 113 -8.36 -12.26 6.22
N GLY A 114 -7.63 -12.73 5.22
CA GLY A 114 -6.58 -13.73 5.42
C GLY A 114 -5.28 -13.06 5.86
N ASP A 115 -4.57 -13.69 6.78
CA ASP A 115 -3.23 -13.31 7.19
C ASP A 115 -2.40 -14.59 7.39
N ILE A 116 -1.15 -14.56 6.98
CA ILE A 116 -0.19 -15.65 7.22
C ILE A 116 0.61 -15.42 8.52
N GLN A 117 0.31 -14.33 9.25
CA GLN A 117 0.83 -14.00 10.57
C GLN A 117 2.36 -13.93 10.59
N THR A 118 2.91 -13.32 9.55
CA THR A 118 4.35 -13.10 9.36
C THR A 118 4.60 -11.62 9.09
N VAL A 119 5.49 -11.02 9.86
CA VAL A 119 5.92 -9.64 9.64
C VAL A 119 7.07 -9.67 8.65
N PHE A 120 6.84 -9.08 7.48
CA PHE A 120 7.86 -8.92 6.46
C PHE A 120 8.50 -7.53 6.54
N LYS A 121 9.77 -7.44 6.17
CA LYS A 121 10.49 -6.18 6.01
C LYS A 121 11.28 -6.19 4.71
N HIS A 122 11.30 -5.06 4.04
CA HIS A 122 12.20 -4.85 2.91
C HIS A 122 13.63 -4.65 3.43
N LYS A 123 14.58 -5.45 2.94
CA LYS A 123 16.01 -5.35 3.24
C LYS A 123 16.79 -5.12 1.94
N PRO A 124 17.84 -4.27 1.93
CA PRO A 124 18.69 -4.12 0.77
C PRO A 124 19.40 -5.43 0.43
N PHE A 125 19.84 -5.60 -0.82
CA PHE A 125 20.53 -6.83 -1.27
C PHE A 125 21.71 -7.22 -0.38
N LEU A 126 22.53 -6.26 0.05
CA LEU A 126 23.64 -6.51 0.97
C LEU A 126 23.16 -7.15 2.29
N GLY A 127 22.01 -6.70 2.82
CA GLY A 127 21.40 -7.31 4.01
C GLY A 127 20.90 -8.73 3.75
N CYS A 128 20.41 -8.99 2.54
CA CYS A 128 19.94 -10.32 2.11
C CYS A 128 21.10 -11.31 1.88
N GLN A 129 22.27 -10.83 1.45
CA GLN A 129 23.47 -11.65 1.32
C GLN A 129 23.94 -12.21 2.67
N HIS A 130 23.84 -11.43 3.74
CA HIS A 130 24.09 -11.91 5.11
C HIS A 130 23.12 -13.02 5.54
N LEU A 131 21.92 -13.05 4.94
CA LEU A 131 20.91 -14.09 5.11
C LEU A 131 21.05 -15.22 4.08
N ARG A 132 22.21 -15.33 3.43
CA ARG A 132 22.56 -16.39 2.47
C ARG A 132 21.73 -16.38 1.18
N LEU A 133 21.32 -15.20 0.71
CA LEU A 133 20.82 -15.05 -0.65
C LEU A 133 21.88 -15.53 -1.65
N SER A 134 21.53 -16.49 -2.50
CA SER A 134 22.47 -17.00 -3.52
C SER A 134 22.66 -16.00 -4.67
N ASP A 135 23.87 -15.91 -5.20
CA ASP A 135 24.22 -15.07 -6.36
C ASP A 135 23.34 -15.36 -7.58
N LYS A 136 22.92 -16.61 -7.75
CA LYS A 136 22.01 -17.03 -8.83
C LYS A 136 20.67 -16.30 -8.75
N TRP A 137 20.07 -16.25 -7.55
CA TRP A 137 18.79 -15.58 -7.33
C TRP A 137 18.93 -14.06 -7.42
N GLU A 138 19.97 -13.49 -6.81
CA GLU A 138 20.24 -12.06 -6.90
C GLU A 138 20.40 -11.62 -8.36
N SER A 139 21.22 -12.34 -9.14
CA SER A 139 21.45 -12.03 -10.55
C SER A 139 20.17 -12.13 -11.38
N LEU A 140 19.34 -13.16 -11.13
CA LEU A 140 18.06 -13.32 -11.82
C LEU A 140 17.10 -12.17 -11.50
N LEU A 141 16.99 -11.80 -10.22
CA LEU A 141 16.10 -10.74 -9.75
C LEU A 141 16.51 -9.38 -10.29
N ARG A 142 17.80 -9.03 -10.25
CA ARG A 142 18.32 -7.78 -10.81
C ARG A 142 18.17 -7.70 -12.33
N LYS A 143 18.33 -8.83 -13.03
CA LYS A 143 18.10 -8.88 -14.48
C LYS A 143 16.63 -8.69 -14.83
N THR A 144 15.74 -9.29 -14.05
CA THR A 144 14.28 -9.22 -14.28
C THR A 144 13.72 -7.85 -13.89
N PHE A 145 14.23 -7.29 -12.79
CA PHE A 145 13.81 -6.01 -12.21
C PHE A 145 15.03 -5.10 -12.02
N PRO A 146 15.45 -4.34 -13.05
CA PRO A 146 16.65 -3.50 -12.99
C PRO A 146 16.62 -2.43 -11.89
N ASN A 147 15.43 -1.99 -11.51
CA ASN A 147 15.22 -0.94 -10.50
C ASN A 147 15.03 -1.48 -9.08
N LEU A 148 15.09 -2.80 -8.89
CA LEU A 148 14.91 -3.44 -7.59
C LEU A 148 16.04 -3.07 -6.64
N LYS A 149 15.70 -2.57 -5.44
CA LYS A 149 16.67 -2.05 -4.46
C LYS A 149 16.93 -3.02 -3.30
N GLY A 150 16.15 -4.07 -3.18
CA GLY A 150 16.24 -5.03 -2.09
C GLY A 150 15.24 -6.16 -2.27
N LEU A 151 15.01 -6.92 -1.20
CA LEU A 151 14.07 -8.02 -1.16
C LEU A 151 13.26 -8.00 0.12
N ILE A 152 12.14 -8.71 0.09
CA ILE A 152 11.25 -8.87 1.23
C ILE A 152 11.75 -10.06 2.07
N VAL A 153 11.96 -9.83 3.35
CA VAL A 153 12.47 -10.82 4.31
C VAL A 153 11.48 -11.02 5.44
N ALA A 154 11.23 -12.27 5.83
CA ALA A 154 10.46 -12.62 7.01
C ALA A 154 11.24 -12.20 8.26
N GLU A 155 10.79 -11.16 8.94
CA GLU A 155 11.44 -10.66 10.17
C GLU A 155 10.94 -11.43 11.40
N LYS A 156 9.64 -11.70 11.44
CA LYS A 156 9.01 -12.40 12.56
C LYS A 156 7.90 -13.30 12.06
N VAL A 157 7.93 -14.55 12.50
CA VAL A 157 6.83 -15.52 12.33
C VAL A 157 6.16 -15.68 13.68
N LEU A 158 4.83 -15.56 13.73
CA LEU A 158 4.09 -15.76 14.98
C LEU A 158 3.97 -17.26 15.28
N PRO A 159 4.30 -17.70 16.51
CA PRO A 159 4.08 -19.08 16.94
C PRO A 159 2.61 -19.48 16.79
N GLU A 160 2.36 -20.74 16.44
CA GLU A 160 1.04 -21.32 16.21
C GLU A 160 0.24 -20.68 15.06
N GLY A 161 0.86 -19.76 14.33
CA GLY A 161 0.26 -19.10 13.16
C GLY A 161 0.34 -19.96 11.89
N PRO A 162 -0.35 -19.56 10.80
CA PRO A 162 -0.37 -20.33 9.55
C PRO A 162 1.00 -20.56 8.90
N SER A 163 1.96 -19.66 9.16
CA SER A 163 3.34 -19.73 8.69
C SER A 163 4.29 -20.44 9.65
N ASP A 164 3.86 -20.76 10.87
CA ASP A 164 4.71 -21.45 11.84
C ASP A 164 5.12 -22.83 11.31
N GLY A 165 6.41 -23.16 11.47
CA GLY A 165 7.03 -24.36 10.90
C GLY A 165 7.11 -24.41 9.36
N LYS A 166 6.66 -23.37 8.64
CA LYS A 166 6.77 -23.26 7.18
C LYS A 166 7.71 -22.16 6.73
N LEU A 167 7.81 -21.10 7.52
CA LEU A 167 8.73 -19.99 7.35
C LEU A 167 9.53 -19.81 8.63
N GLU A 168 10.76 -19.32 8.46
CA GLU A 168 11.64 -18.94 9.56
C GLU A 168 12.04 -17.47 9.46
N ALA A 169 12.41 -16.88 10.60
CA ALA A 169 12.94 -15.52 10.61
C ALA A 169 14.27 -15.48 9.84
N GLY A 170 14.35 -14.64 8.82
CA GLY A 170 15.47 -14.57 7.88
C GLY A 170 15.15 -15.10 6.49
N ASP A 171 14.03 -15.81 6.31
CA ASP A 171 13.61 -16.29 4.99
C ASP A 171 13.36 -15.14 4.01
N ILE A 172 13.80 -15.33 2.77
CA ILE A 172 13.74 -14.32 1.72
C ILE A 172 12.65 -14.70 0.72
N LEU A 173 11.69 -13.81 0.51
CA LEU A 173 10.61 -14.01 -0.45
C LEU A 173 11.13 -13.77 -1.87
N ILE A 174 11.14 -14.84 -2.68
CA ILE A 174 11.57 -14.78 -4.09
C ILE A 174 10.38 -14.84 -5.05
N LYS A 175 9.34 -15.63 -4.70
CA LYS A 175 8.19 -15.89 -5.57
C LYS A 175 6.89 -15.97 -4.81
N ILE A 176 5.82 -15.52 -5.45
CA ILE A 176 4.43 -15.77 -5.06
C ILE A 176 3.74 -16.46 -6.24
N ASN A 177 3.09 -17.60 -5.99
CA ASN A 177 2.36 -18.36 -7.02
C ASN A 177 3.21 -18.64 -8.28
N GLY A 178 4.50 -18.93 -8.09
CA GLY A 178 5.46 -19.21 -9.17
C GLY A 178 6.00 -17.99 -9.91
N LYS A 179 5.48 -16.78 -9.68
CA LYS A 179 5.95 -15.53 -10.27
C LYS A 179 6.98 -14.86 -9.36
N LEU A 180 8.04 -14.30 -9.95
CA LEU A 180 9.01 -13.47 -9.22
C LEU A 180 8.32 -12.22 -8.68
N VAL A 181 8.79 -11.75 -7.52
CA VAL A 181 8.26 -10.57 -6.82
C VAL A 181 9.36 -9.54 -6.70
N ASP A 182 8.99 -8.26 -6.85
CA ASP A 182 9.81 -7.06 -6.65
C ASP A 182 9.45 -6.33 -5.34
#